data_AF-A0A2N9MEJ8-F1
#
_entry.id   AF-A0A2N9MEJ8-F1
#
_cell.length_a   1.000
_cell.length_b   1.000
_cell.length_c   1.000
_cell.angle_alpha   90.00
_cell.angle_beta   90.00
_cell.angle_gamma   90.00
#
_symmetry.space_group_name_H-M   'P 1'
#
loop_
_entity.id
_entity.type
_entity.pdbx_description
1 polymer ?
#
loop_
_entity_poly.entity_id
_entity_poly.type
_entity_poly.pdbx_seq_one_letter_code
_entity_poly.pdbx_strand_id
1 'polypeptide(L)'
;MPPLSYRQHEVSFCADVSKWSDRIFETHPESPFGSSEIERFGRGSLKRQDFRVYERKEGGRGRLALCGEVKLPGAAQGSSPFGMALMEDAFLKATREGCRYFFTWNVEHLALFDCPPSLSCRLTDKERSGRVKMDSGNKLS
;
A
#
# COMPACT_ATOMS: atom_id res chain seq x y z
N MET A 1 -9.60 -23.72 3.55
CA MET A 1 -8.98 -22.81 2.56
C MET A 1 -9.89 -22.72 1.35
N PRO A 2 -10.15 -21.54 0.77
CA PRO A 2 -10.87 -21.46 -0.50
C PRO A 2 -10.07 -22.18 -1.61
N PRO A 3 -10.73 -22.75 -2.64
CA PRO A 3 -10.05 -23.47 -3.70
C PRO A 3 -9.06 -22.55 -4.45
N LEU A 4 -7.92 -23.12 -4.86
CA LEU A 4 -6.80 -22.41 -5.50
C LEU A 4 -7.20 -21.61 -6.76
N SER A 5 -8.30 -21.99 -7.42
CA SER A 5 -8.83 -21.31 -8.62
C SER A 5 -9.21 -19.86 -8.36
N TYR A 6 -9.94 -19.57 -7.27
CA TYR A 6 -10.36 -18.19 -6.95
C TYR A 6 -9.18 -17.24 -6.78
N ARG A 7 -8.10 -17.73 -6.17
CA ARG A 7 -6.86 -16.95 -5.98
C ARG A 7 -6.16 -16.61 -7.29
N GLN A 8 -6.15 -17.54 -8.25
CA GLN A 8 -5.59 -17.28 -9.58
C GLN A 8 -6.40 -16.21 -10.32
N HIS A 9 -7.73 -16.28 -10.23
CA HIS A 9 -8.61 -15.29 -10.84
C HIS A 9 -8.45 -13.90 -10.21
N GLU A 10 -8.34 -13.79 -8.88
CA GLU A 10 -8.08 -12.53 -8.17
C GLU A 10 -6.80 -11.84 -8.66
N VAL A 11 -5.70 -12.60 -8.74
CA VAL A 11 -4.39 -12.07 -9.16
C VAL A 11 -4.40 -11.65 -10.63
N SER A 12 -4.97 -12.46 -11.52
CA SER A 12 -5.12 -12.12 -12.93
C SER A 12 -5.97 -10.86 -13.12
N PHE A 13 -7.09 -10.76 -12.40
CA PHE A 13 -7.94 -9.58 -12.42
C PHE A 13 -7.18 -8.32 -11.99
N CYS A 14 -6.48 -8.37 -10.86
CA CYS A 14 -5.71 -7.22 -10.37
C CYS A 14 -4.57 -6.84 -11.33
N ALA A 15 -3.96 -7.83 -12.00
CA ALA A 15 -2.92 -7.57 -13.01
C ALA A 15 -3.47 -6.78 -14.20
N ASP A 16 -4.68 -7.10 -14.66
CA ASP A 16 -5.30 -6.38 -15.78
C ASP A 16 -5.78 -4.98 -15.36
N VAL A 17 -6.34 -4.84 -14.16
CA VAL A 17 -6.67 -3.53 -13.58
C VAL A 17 -5.43 -2.64 -13.47
N SER A 18 -4.28 -3.21 -13.08
CA SER A 18 -3.02 -2.46 -12.97
C SER A 18 -2.57 -1.92 -14.32
N LYS A 19 -2.59 -2.74 -15.37
CA LYS A 19 -2.28 -2.29 -16.73
C LYS A 19 -3.23 -1.19 -17.22
N TRP A 20 -4.52 -1.32 -16.94
CA TRP A 20 -5.50 -0.30 -17.34
C TRP A 20 -5.28 1.00 -16.56
N SER A 21 -4.99 0.90 -15.27
CA SER A 21 -4.71 2.05 -14.40
C SER A 21 -3.47 2.81 -14.87
N ASP A 22 -2.38 2.11 -15.18
CA ASP A 22 -1.16 2.73 -15.71
C ASP A 22 -1.44 3.49 -17.01
N ARG A 23 -2.21 2.88 -17.93
CA ARG A 23 -2.61 3.55 -19.18
C ARG A 23 -3.48 4.79 -18.94
N ILE A 24 -4.37 4.75 -17.95
CA ILE A 24 -5.16 5.93 -17.56
C ILE A 24 -4.23 7.03 -17.01
N PHE A 25 -3.28 6.67 -16.15
CA PHE A 25 -2.33 7.62 -15.55
C PHE A 25 -1.38 8.25 -16.58
N GLU A 26 -0.98 7.50 -17.60
CA GLU A 26 -0.18 8.01 -18.72
C GLU A 26 -0.96 8.99 -19.59
N THR A 27 -2.24 8.69 -19.85
CA THR A 27 -3.11 9.54 -20.70
C THR A 27 -3.65 10.77 -19.98
N HIS A 28 -3.60 10.79 -18.65
CA HIS A 28 -4.09 11.88 -17.79
C HIS A 28 -2.95 12.40 -16.89
N PRO A 29 -2.01 13.19 -17.44
CA PRO A 29 -0.86 13.70 -16.69
C PRO A 29 -1.23 14.64 -15.54
N GLU A 30 -2.43 15.22 -15.57
CA GLU A 30 -3.01 16.03 -14.49
C GLU A 30 -3.45 15.22 -13.27
N SER A 31 -3.59 13.90 -13.42
CA SER A 31 -3.83 12.99 -12.30
C SER A 31 -2.72 13.14 -11.25
N PRO A 32 -2.98 12.89 -9.96
CA PRO A 32 -1.92 12.77 -8.96
C PRO A 32 -1.25 11.38 -8.97
N PHE A 33 -1.78 10.39 -9.69
CA PHE A 33 -1.32 8.99 -9.67
C PHE A 33 -0.45 8.64 -10.86
N GLY A 34 0.75 8.09 -10.66
CA GLY A 34 1.73 7.85 -11.73
C GLY A 34 1.94 6.38 -12.10
N SER A 35 1.64 5.43 -11.20
CA SER A 35 1.78 4.00 -11.48
C SER A 35 0.96 3.16 -10.50
N SER A 36 0.73 1.91 -10.86
CA SER A 36 0.08 0.90 -10.03
C SER A 36 0.90 -0.38 -9.95
N GLU A 37 0.65 -1.20 -8.94
CA GLU A 37 1.24 -2.54 -8.84
C GLU A 37 0.29 -3.55 -8.19
N ILE A 38 0.56 -4.82 -8.47
CA ILE A 38 0.08 -5.95 -7.68
C ILE A 38 1.26 -6.44 -6.82
N GLU A 39 1.16 -6.39 -5.49
CA GLU A 39 2.30 -6.80 -4.66
C GLU A 39 2.41 -8.33 -4.60
N ARG A 40 3.59 -8.86 -4.93
CA ARG A 40 3.98 -10.22 -4.57
C ARG A 40 4.71 -10.18 -3.23
N PHE A 41 3.98 -10.55 -2.16
CA PHE A 41 4.45 -10.69 -0.77
C PHE A 41 5.09 -9.44 -0.15
N GLY A 42 4.41 -8.81 0.81
CA GLY A 42 4.97 -7.70 1.58
C GLY A 42 6.15 -8.13 2.45
N ARG A 43 7.12 -7.23 2.68
CA ARG A 43 8.25 -7.46 3.59
C ARG A 43 7.72 -7.82 4.98
N GLY A 44 7.90 -9.07 5.40
CA GLY A 44 7.56 -9.53 6.76
C GLY A 44 6.10 -9.94 6.99
N SER A 45 5.25 -9.95 5.96
CA SER A 45 3.89 -10.50 6.05
C SER A 45 3.63 -11.47 4.90
N LEU A 46 3.22 -12.69 5.23
CA LEU A 46 2.74 -13.68 4.25
C LEU A 46 1.42 -13.25 3.57
N LYS A 47 0.78 -12.17 4.03
CA LYS A 47 -0.45 -11.63 3.45
C LYS A 47 -0.11 -10.57 2.39
N ARG A 48 -0.41 -10.91 1.13
CA ARG A 48 -0.28 -10.05 -0.05
C ARG A 48 -1.34 -8.93 -0.01
N GLN A 49 -0.98 -7.74 -0.50
CA GLN A 49 -1.96 -6.72 -0.86
C GLN A 49 -2.34 -6.90 -2.33
N ASP A 50 -3.63 -6.80 -2.66
CA ASP A 50 -4.11 -7.14 -3.98
C ASP A 50 -3.84 -6.03 -5.02
N PHE A 51 -3.90 -4.76 -4.61
CA PHE A 51 -3.70 -3.63 -5.52
C PHE A 51 -3.09 -2.41 -4.83
N ARG A 52 -2.16 -1.72 -5.52
CA ARG A 52 -1.48 -0.53 -5.01
C ARG A 52 -1.43 0.56 -6.07
N VAL A 53 -1.59 1.81 -5.65
CA VAL A 53 -1.45 2.99 -6.51
C VAL A 53 -0.46 3.96 -5.89
N TYR A 54 0.46 4.45 -6.72
CA TYR A 54 1.52 5.36 -6.31
C TYR A 54 1.29 6.76 -6.88
N GLU A 55 1.69 7.76 -6.09
CA GLU A 55 1.73 9.16 -6.53
C GLU A 55 2.66 9.33 -7.73
N ARG A 56 2.38 10.36 -8.53
CA ARG A 56 3.28 10.82 -9.58
C ARG A 56 4.56 11.35 -8.97
N LYS A 57 5.68 10.98 -9.57
CA LYS A 57 6.97 11.57 -9.25
C LYS A 57 7.83 11.59 -10.50
N GLU A 58 8.50 12.70 -10.74
CA GLU A 58 9.47 12.78 -11.82
C GLU A 58 10.65 11.85 -11.56
N GLY A 59 11.09 11.10 -12.59
CA GLY A 59 12.23 10.20 -12.49
C GLY A 59 12.00 8.91 -11.71
N GLY A 60 10.74 8.52 -11.41
CA GLY A 60 10.46 7.21 -10.83
C GLY A 60 9.11 7.11 -10.12
N ARG A 61 9.01 6.16 -9.19
CA ARG A 61 7.79 5.91 -8.41
C ARG A 61 7.65 6.89 -7.24
N GLY A 62 6.45 7.44 -7.05
CA GLY A 62 6.11 8.26 -5.90
C GLY A 62 5.78 7.47 -4.64
N ARG A 63 5.19 8.14 -3.66
CA ARG A 63 4.74 7.51 -2.41
C ARG A 63 3.52 6.63 -2.67
N LEU A 64 3.25 5.69 -1.78
CA LEU A 64 2.05 4.85 -1.87
C LEU A 64 0.82 5.69 -1.53
N ALA A 65 -0.01 5.96 -2.54
CA ALA A 65 -1.18 6.82 -2.43
C ALA A 65 -2.42 6.06 -1.95
N LEU A 66 -2.63 4.85 -2.51
CA LEU A 66 -3.77 3.98 -2.21
C LEU A 66 -3.30 2.54 -2.00
N CYS A 67 -3.86 1.89 -0.98
CA CYS A 67 -3.77 0.43 -0.78
C CYS A 67 -5.14 -0.21 -0.93
N GLY A 68 -5.23 -1.27 -1.74
CA GLY A 68 -6.48 -1.96 -2.05
C GLY A 68 -6.45 -3.44 -1.68
N GLU A 69 -7.56 -3.90 -1.11
CA GLU A 69 -7.86 -5.33 -0.97
C GLU A 69 -9.05 -5.69 -1.89
N VAL A 70 -8.85 -6.70 -2.73
CA VAL A 70 -9.81 -7.11 -3.77
C VAL A 70 -10.32 -8.52 -3.44
N LYS A 71 -11.64 -8.71 -3.48
CA LYS A 71 -12.25 -10.03 -3.29
C LYS A 71 -13.30 -10.25 -4.37
N LEU A 72 -13.09 -11.24 -5.22
CA LEU A 72 -14.03 -11.51 -6.31
C LEU A 72 -15.42 -11.93 -5.76
N PRO A 73 -16.51 -11.58 -6.46
CA PRO A 73 -17.84 -12.06 -6.11
C PRO A 73 -17.85 -13.59 -6.15
N GLY A 74 -18.40 -14.22 -5.11
CA GLY A 74 -18.38 -15.67 -4.90
C GLY A 74 -17.32 -16.16 -3.91
N ALA A 75 -16.33 -15.34 -3.54
CA ALA A 75 -15.51 -15.60 -2.36
C ALA A 75 -16.31 -15.29 -1.07
N ALA A 76 -15.98 -15.96 0.04
CA ALA A 76 -16.67 -15.78 1.32
C ALA A 76 -16.69 -14.32 1.83
N GLN A 77 -15.74 -13.48 1.39
CA GLN A 77 -15.63 -12.05 1.70
C GLN A 77 -15.99 -11.13 0.52
N GLY A 78 -16.40 -11.68 -0.62
CA GLY A 78 -16.71 -10.91 -1.84
C GLY A 78 -18.16 -10.44 -1.94
N SER A 79 -19.01 -10.74 -0.96
CA SER A 79 -20.42 -10.32 -0.96
C SER A 79 -20.64 -8.85 -0.63
N SER A 80 -19.68 -8.19 0.03
CA SER A 80 -19.74 -6.77 0.37
C SER A 80 -18.35 -6.19 0.56
N PRO A 81 -18.06 -4.97 0.06
CA PRO A 81 -16.81 -4.28 0.35
C PRO A 81 -16.69 -3.88 1.84
N PHE A 82 -17.79 -3.87 2.60
CA PHE A 82 -17.82 -3.49 4.02
C PHE A 82 -17.62 -4.67 4.98
N GLY A 83 -17.17 -5.83 4.49
CA GLY A 83 -16.87 -6.98 5.35
C GLY A 83 -15.81 -6.62 6.40
N MET A 84 -16.13 -6.73 7.69
CA MET A 84 -15.26 -6.29 8.80
C MET A 84 -13.83 -6.82 8.68
N ALA A 85 -13.65 -8.12 8.44
CA ALA A 85 -12.34 -8.72 8.30
C ALA A 85 -11.56 -8.23 7.07
N LEU A 86 -12.27 -7.81 6.00
CA LEU A 86 -11.67 -7.27 4.79
C LEU A 86 -11.17 -5.83 5.02
N MET A 87 -12.03 -5.01 5.64
CA MET A 87 -11.71 -3.64 6.00
C MET A 87 -10.56 -3.59 7.02
N GLU A 88 -10.58 -4.44 8.04
CA GLU A 88 -9.52 -4.51 9.05
C GLU A 88 -8.17 -4.89 8.44
N ASP A 89 -8.13 -5.88 7.56
CA ASP A 89 -6.89 -6.29 6.88
C ASP A 89 -6.35 -5.15 5.99
N ALA A 90 -7.21 -4.50 5.22
CA ALA A 90 -6.86 -3.36 4.38
C ALA A 90 -6.38 -2.14 5.20
N PHE A 91 -7.02 -1.86 6.34
CA PHE A 91 -6.63 -0.79 7.26
C PHE A 91 -5.26 -1.03 7.88
N LEU A 92 -5.01 -2.25 8.40
CA LEU A 92 -3.71 -2.61 9.00
C LEU A 92 -2.57 -2.57 7.96
N LYS A 93 -2.88 -2.92 6.73
CA LYS A 93 -1.99 -2.83 5.57
C LYS A 93 -1.63 -1.38 5.25
N ALA A 94 -2.63 -0.52 5.11
CA ALA A 94 -2.41 0.90 4.83
C ALA A 94 -1.64 1.60 5.94
N THR A 95 -1.98 1.31 7.21
CA THR A 95 -1.27 1.86 8.38
C THR A 95 0.21 1.47 8.38
N ARG A 96 0.53 0.21 8.05
CA ARG A 96 1.92 -0.28 8.00
C ARG A 96 2.75 0.41 6.92
N GLU A 97 2.14 0.69 5.78
CA GLU A 97 2.79 1.33 4.64
C GLU A 97 2.74 2.87 4.73
N GLY A 98 2.12 3.43 5.78
CA GLY A 98 1.95 4.88 5.94
C GLY A 98 1.05 5.52 4.88
N CYS A 99 0.12 4.74 4.32
CA CYS A 99 -0.76 5.17 3.25
C CYS A 99 -1.97 5.92 3.83
N ARG A 100 -2.29 7.09 3.27
CA ARG A 100 -3.42 7.92 3.74
C ARG A 100 -4.77 7.32 3.42
N TYR A 101 -4.89 6.61 2.30
CA TYR A 101 -6.17 6.06 1.86
C TYR A 101 -6.06 4.58 1.62
N PHE A 102 -7.12 3.86 1.97
CA PHE A 102 -7.24 2.45 1.63
C PHE A 102 -8.64 2.16 1.11
N PHE A 103 -8.76 1.09 0.35
CA PHE A 103 -10.05 0.69 -0.18
C PHE A 103 -10.24 -0.82 -0.14
N THR A 104 -11.50 -1.21 -0.14
CA THR A 104 -11.94 -2.58 -0.34
C THR A 104 -12.82 -2.64 -1.58
N TRP A 105 -12.71 -3.71 -2.36
CA TRP A 105 -13.40 -3.80 -3.63
C TRP A 105 -13.86 -5.22 -3.92
N ASN A 106 -15.14 -5.38 -4.25
CA ASN A 106 -15.71 -6.64 -4.70
C ASN A 106 -15.99 -6.70 -6.22
N VAL A 107 -15.20 -5.96 -7.01
CA VAL A 107 -15.39 -5.71 -8.45
C VAL A 107 -16.59 -4.83 -8.78
N GLU A 108 -17.74 -5.08 -8.16
CA GLU A 108 -18.97 -4.31 -8.39
C GLU A 108 -18.99 -2.98 -7.63
N HIS A 109 -18.56 -2.99 -6.37
CA HIS A 109 -18.59 -1.84 -5.47
C HIS A 109 -17.23 -1.62 -4.80
N LEU A 110 -16.69 -0.41 -4.95
CA LEU A 110 -15.47 0.04 -4.29
C LEU A 110 -15.82 0.96 -3.12
N ALA A 111 -15.31 0.64 -1.93
CA ALA A 111 -15.41 1.49 -0.76
C ALA A 111 -14.04 2.08 -0.43
N LEU A 112 -13.93 3.40 -0.46
CA LEU A 112 -12.71 4.15 -0.14
C LEU A 112 -12.80 4.71 1.28
N PHE A 113 -11.72 4.59 2.03
CA PHE A 113 -11.61 5.02 3.42
C PHE A 113 -10.40 5.92 3.61
N ASP A 114 -10.56 6.94 4.46
CA ASP A 114 -9.44 7.73 4.97
C ASP A 114 -8.83 7.02 6.18
N CYS A 115 -7.54 6.74 6.11
CA CYS A 115 -6.77 6.32 7.26
C CYS A 115 -6.30 7.60 7.95
N PRO A 116 -6.90 8.00 9.09
CA PRO A 116 -6.39 9.13 9.83
C PRO A 116 -4.91 8.87 10.13
N PRO A 117 -4.03 9.86 9.96
CA PRO A 117 -2.62 9.69 10.23
C PRO A 117 -2.50 9.17 11.65
N SER A 118 -2.02 7.93 11.80
CA SER A 118 -1.67 7.41 13.10
C SER A 118 -0.72 8.43 13.72
N LEU A 119 -1.00 8.86 14.94
CA LEU A 119 -0.16 9.80 15.70
C LEU A 119 1.28 9.25 15.94
N SER A 120 1.66 8.11 15.34
CA SER A 120 2.91 7.40 15.58
C SER A 120 4.01 7.54 14.51
N CYS A 121 3.85 8.36 13.46
CA CYS A 121 4.92 8.58 12.46
C CYS A 121 5.58 9.98 12.55
N ARG A 122 5.79 10.49 13.77
CA ARG A 122 6.70 11.62 14.06
C ARG A 122 7.72 11.28 15.16
N LEU A 123 8.22 10.05 15.20
CA LEU A 123 9.42 9.74 15.99
C LEU A 123 10.63 9.61 15.06
N THR A 124 11.16 10.80 14.75
CA THR A 124 12.59 11.15 14.62
C THR A 124 13.48 10.33 13.66
N ASP A 125 13.61 10.83 12.43
CA ASP A 125 14.75 10.59 11.54
C ASP A 125 15.90 11.62 11.78
N LYS A 126 16.10 12.08 13.04
CA LYS A 126 17.05 13.15 13.37
C LYS A 126 18.18 12.81 14.35
N GLU A 127 18.40 11.55 14.69
CA GLU A 127 19.52 11.13 15.56
C GLU A 127 20.32 9.94 15.00
N ARG A 128 20.65 9.97 13.70
CA ARG A 128 21.68 9.08 13.12
C ARG A 128 22.77 9.87 12.40
N SER A 129 23.33 10.87 13.08
CA SER A 129 24.63 11.44 12.70
C SER A 129 25.31 12.11 13.89
N GLY A 130 25.81 11.28 14.81
CA GLY A 130 26.66 11.70 15.91
C GLY A 130 27.77 10.67 16.11
N ARG A 131 28.76 10.69 15.21
CA ARG A 131 29.99 9.92 15.33
C ARG A 131 30.76 10.46 16.54
N VAL A 132 30.65 9.82 17.69
CA VAL A 132 31.51 10.10 18.85
C VAL A 132 32.93 9.70 18.46
N LYS A 133 33.77 10.68 18.14
CA LYS A 133 35.23 10.53 18.23
C LYS A 133 35.59 10.70 19.69
N MET A 134 36.01 9.61 20.33
CA MET A 134 36.85 9.68 21.51
C MET A 134 38.25 10.05 21.05
N ASP A 135 38.69 11.28 21.31
CA ASP A 135 40.11 11.62 21.28
C ASP A 135 40.63 11.72 22.71
N SER A 136 41.48 10.76 23.03
CA SER A 136 42.35 10.69 24.18
C SER A 136 43.46 11.75 24.05
N GLY A 137 43.67 12.60 25.05
CA GLY A 137 44.97 13.28 25.18
C GLY A 137 44.98 14.69 25.78
N ASN A 138 45.31 14.76 27.07
CA ASN A 138 46.46 15.49 27.63
C ASN A 138 46.54 17.05 27.57
N LYS A 139 46.47 17.62 28.78
CA LYS A 139 47.37 18.63 29.41
C LYS A 139 47.28 20.15 29.12
N LEU A 140 47.48 20.85 30.25
CA LEU A 140 48.08 22.18 30.49
C LEU A 140 47.17 23.41 30.32
N SER A 141 46.75 24.00 31.45
CA SER A 141 47.43 25.12 32.12
C SER A 141 46.95 25.26 33.56
#